data_AF-A0A6H5K347-F1
#
_entry.id   AF-A0A6H5K347-F1
#
_cell.length_a   1.000
_cell.length_b   1.000
_cell.length_c   1.000
_cell.angle_alpha   90.00
_cell.angle_beta   90.00
_cell.angle_gamma   90.00
#
_symmetry.space_group_name_H-M   'P 1'
#
loop_
_entity.id
_entity.type
_entity.pdbx_description
1 polymer ?
#
loop_
_entity_poly.entity_id
_entity_poly.type
_entity_poly.pdbx_seq_one_letter_code
_entity_poly.pdbx_strand_id
1 'polypeptide(L)'
;MEKATFDKLVELLRPSLAVNAFFGALRSPINGAIAVEVRVAVALRILAGASYWDVALMFGLSVPTTYQILWSVIDAINKTPAVGAFDFPLTEEGCMRNANRFKE
;
A
#
# COMPACT_ATOMS: atom_id res chain seq x y z
N MET A 1 -13.14 1.03 2.21
CA MET A 1 -12.67 0.45 0.94
C MET A 1 -13.31 -0.91 0.79
N GLU A 2 -13.91 -1.18 -0.37
CA GLU A 2 -14.47 -2.51 -0.67
C GLU A 2 -13.35 -3.55 -0.82
N LYS A 3 -13.58 -4.77 -0.34
CA LYS A 3 -12.60 -5.87 -0.41
C LYS A 3 -12.14 -6.15 -1.84
N ALA A 4 -13.06 -6.16 -2.79
CA ALA A 4 -12.75 -6.43 -4.19
C ALA A 4 -11.75 -5.42 -4.78
N THR A 5 -11.88 -4.13 -4.42
CA THR A 5 -10.95 -3.07 -4.86
C THR A 5 -9.59 -3.22 -4.21
N PHE A 6 -9.55 -3.60 -2.93
CA PHE A 6 -8.29 -3.89 -2.24
C PHE A 6 -7.54 -5.06 -2.88
N ASP A 7 -8.24 -6.16 -3.14
CA ASP A 7 -7.63 -7.35 -3.75
C ASP A 7 -7.06 -7.03 -5.14
N LYS A 8 -7.77 -6.23 -5.95
CA LYS A 8 -7.27 -5.74 -7.24
C LYS A 8 -5.96 -4.96 -7.09
N LEU A 9 -5.87 -4.06 -6.11
CA LEU A 9 -4.65 -3.30 -5.84
C LEU A 9 -3.51 -4.22 -5.40
N VAL A 10 -3.79 -5.20 -4.54
CA VAL A 10 -2.80 -6.19 -4.10
C VAL A 10 -2.25 -6.95 -5.31
N GLU A 11 -3.10 -7.45 -6.20
CA GLU A 11 -2.65 -8.18 -7.39
C GLU A 11 -1.82 -7.30 -8.34
N LEU A 12 -2.20 -6.03 -8.50
CA LEU A 12 -1.42 -5.07 -9.31
C LEU A 12 -0.01 -4.84 -8.74
N LEU A 13 0.13 -4.76 -7.42
CA LEU A 13 1.40 -4.47 -6.76
C LEU A 13 2.21 -5.72 -6.42
N ARG A 14 1.61 -6.92 -6.47
CA ARG A 14 2.23 -8.20 -6.11
C ARG A 14 3.58 -8.45 -6.81
N PRO A 15 3.76 -8.18 -8.12
CA PRO A 15 5.05 -8.41 -8.78
C PRO A 15 6.20 -7.60 -8.18
N SER A 16 5.90 -6.39 -7.69
CA SER A 16 6.90 -5.47 -7.11
C SER A 16 7.14 -5.70 -5.62
N LEU A 17 6.17 -6.29 -4.91
CA LEU A 17 6.17 -6.42 -3.45
C LEU A 17 6.40 -7.84 -2.95
N ALA A 18 6.30 -8.85 -3.83
CA ALA A 18 6.56 -10.23 -3.46
C ALA A 18 8.01 -10.38 -2.95
N VAL A 19 8.14 -10.89 -1.73
CA VAL A 19 9.45 -11.18 -1.14
C VAL A 19 9.68 -12.68 -1.17
N ASN A 20 10.93 -13.03 -1.42
CA ASN A 20 11.36 -14.41 -1.43
C ASN A 20 11.10 -15.06 -0.05
N ALA A 21 10.20 -16.06 -0.05
CA ALA A 21 9.74 -16.73 1.16
C ALA A 21 10.87 -17.45 1.91
N PHE A 22 11.89 -17.96 1.21
CA PHE A 22 13.05 -18.60 1.82
C PHE A 22 13.84 -17.60 2.68
N PHE A 23 14.18 -16.42 2.12
CA PHE A 23 14.86 -15.39 2.88
C PHE A 23 13.99 -14.80 4.01
N GLY A 24 12.67 -14.78 3.83
CA GLY A 24 11.72 -14.43 4.89
C GLY A 24 11.79 -15.40 6.06
N ALA A 25 11.78 -16.71 5.78
CA ALA A 25 11.89 -17.75 6.80
C ALA A 25 13.26 -17.73 7.52
N LEU A 26 14.34 -17.39 6.82
CA LEU A 26 15.65 -17.21 7.47
C LEU A 26 15.69 -16.04 8.45
N ARG A 27 14.99 -14.94 8.16
CA ARG A 27 14.95 -13.74 9.04
C ARG A 27 13.94 -13.87 10.16
N SER A 28 12.82 -14.55 9.91
CA SER A 28 11.79 -14.84 10.90
C SER A 28 11.33 -16.28 10.74
N PRO A 29 11.93 -17.24 11.46
CA PRO A 29 11.59 -18.66 11.33
C PRO A 29 10.15 -18.98 11.71
N ILE A 30 9.57 -18.19 12.63
CA ILE A 30 8.22 -18.40 13.16
C ILE A 30 7.17 -17.73 12.29
N ASN A 31 7.41 -16.48 11.86
CA ASN A 31 6.40 -15.67 11.16
C ASN A 31 6.61 -15.58 9.64
N GLY A 32 7.78 -15.96 9.14
CA GLY A 32 8.12 -15.96 7.72
C GLY A 32 8.16 -14.57 7.08
N ALA A 33 7.97 -14.53 5.76
CA ALA A 33 7.86 -13.29 5.01
C ALA A 33 6.51 -12.61 5.26
N ILE A 34 6.53 -11.29 5.47
CA ILE A 34 5.30 -10.49 5.57
C ILE A 34 4.58 -10.52 4.22
N ALA A 35 3.32 -10.98 4.24
CA ALA A 35 2.44 -11.11 3.08
C ALA A 35 2.20 -9.76 2.38
N VAL A 36 1.96 -9.78 1.07
CA VAL A 36 1.78 -8.56 0.25
C VAL A 36 0.55 -7.78 0.69
N GLU A 37 -0.52 -8.48 1.02
CA GLU A 37 -1.78 -7.96 1.54
C GLU A 37 -1.53 -7.13 2.80
N VAL A 38 -0.71 -7.65 3.72
CA VAL A 38 -0.35 -6.96 4.96
C VAL A 38 0.46 -5.69 4.66
N ARG A 39 1.41 -5.77 3.72
CA ARG A 39 2.22 -4.61 3.33
C ARG A 39 1.37 -3.48 2.77
N VAL A 40 0.47 -3.80 1.84
CA VAL A 40 -0.44 -2.82 1.23
C VAL A 40 -1.40 -2.27 2.29
N ALA A 41 -1.93 -3.11 3.17
CA ALA A 41 -2.83 -2.70 4.25
C ALA A 41 -2.17 -1.75 5.27
N VAL A 42 -0.89 -1.96 5.59
CA VAL A 42 -0.09 -1.07 6.46
C VAL A 42 0.11 0.28 5.78
N ALA A 43 0.58 0.29 4.53
CA ALA A 43 0.86 1.53 3.81
C ALA A 43 -0.41 2.36 3.61
N LEU A 44 -1.53 1.74 3.21
CA LEU A 44 -2.80 2.45 3.02
C LEU A 44 -3.32 3.09 4.31
N ARG A 45 -3.17 2.42 5.46
CA ARG A 45 -3.57 3.02 6.74
C ARG A 45 -2.77 4.27 7.06
N ILE A 46 -1.45 4.23 6.85
CA ILE A 46 -0.58 5.39 7.10
C ILE A 46 -0.89 6.52 6.11
N LEU A 47 -1.07 6.21 4.82
CA LEU A 47 -1.44 7.18 3.79
C LEU A 47 -2.83 7.80 4.02
N ALA A 48 -3.74 7.08 4.68
CA ALA A 48 -5.02 7.61 5.13
C ALA A 48 -4.93 8.48 6.40
N GLY A 49 -3.73 8.69 6.95
CA GLY A 49 -3.46 9.55 8.11
C GLY A 49 -3.33 8.82 9.45
N ALA A 50 -3.26 7.48 9.48
CA ALA A 50 -3.04 6.75 10.72
C ALA A 50 -1.60 6.95 11.27
N SER A 51 -1.47 7.00 12.59
CA SER A 51 -0.17 7.01 13.26
C SER A 51 0.61 5.73 12.97
N TYR A 52 1.89 5.87 12.59
CA TYR A 52 2.75 4.73 12.32
C TYR A 52 2.99 3.85 13.56
N TRP A 53 2.92 4.42 14.77
CA TRP A 53 3.02 3.66 16.02
C TRP A 53 1.81 2.74 16.22
N ASP A 54 0.60 3.27 15.99
CA ASP A 54 -0.63 2.49 16.13
C ASP A 54 -0.70 1.39 15.06
N VAL A 55 -0.27 1.70 13.83
CA VAL A 55 -0.18 0.71 12.76
C VAL A 55 0.87 -0.35 13.07
N ALA A 56 2.04 0.02 13.57
CA ALA A 56 3.07 -0.95 13.98
C ALA A 56 2.54 -1.91 15.05
N LEU A 57 1.85 -1.37 16.07
CA LEU A 57 1.24 -2.17 17.12
C LEU A 57 0.13 -3.09 16.58
N MET A 58 -0.77 -2.57 15.75
CA MET A 58 -1.90 -3.31 15.17
C MET A 58 -1.45 -4.52 14.34
N PHE A 59 -0.32 -4.42 13.64
CA PHE A 59 0.21 -5.47 12.77
C PHE A 59 1.35 -6.29 13.39
N GLY A 60 1.74 -6.01 14.65
CA GLY A 60 2.85 -6.70 15.31
C GLY A 60 4.20 -6.46 14.64
N LEU A 61 4.42 -5.25 14.10
CA LEU A 61 5.62 -4.88 13.37
C LEU A 61 6.54 -3.98 14.20
N SER A 62 7.84 -4.06 13.94
CA SER A 62 8.77 -3.05 14.42
C SER A 62 8.58 -1.73 13.66
N VAL A 63 8.81 -0.58 14.31
CA VAL A 63 8.72 0.73 13.65
C VAL A 63 9.60 0.83 12.38
N PRO A 64 10.87 0.36 12.38
CA PRO A 64 11.67 0.33 11.16
C PRO A 64 11.03 -0.49 10.04
N THR A 65 10.45 -1.65 10.36
CA THR A 65 9.75 -2.49 9.38
C THR A 65 8.53 -1.77 8.81
N THR A 66 7.77 -1.07 9.64
CA THR A 66 6.61 -0.27 9.21
C THR A 66 7.01 0.78 8.17
N TYR A 67 8.10 1.54 8.41
CA TYR A 67 8.61 2.50 7.43
C TYR A 67 9.15 1.84 6.16
N GLN A 68 9.87 0.73 6.28
CA GLN A 68 10.35 -0.02 5.10
C GLN A 68 9.19 -0.49 4.23
N ILE A 69 8.12 -1.00 4.84
CA ILE A 69 6.90 -1.39 4.12
C ILE A 69 6.29 -0.18 3.41
N LEU A 70 6.08 0.92 4.13
CA LEU A 70 5.50 2.15 3.59
C LEU A 70 6.23 2.59 2.32
N TRP A 71 7.55 2.75 2.39
CA TRP A 71 8.35 3.18 1.24
C TRP A 71 8.37 2.16 0.12
N SER A 72 8.43 0.85 0.43
CA SER A 72 8.38 -0.18 -0.61
C SER A 72 7.06 -0.18 -1.39
N VAL A 73 5.93 0.10 -0.71
CA VAL A 73 4.62 0.19 -1.35
C VAL A 73 4.49 1.47 -2.17
N ILE A 74 4.97 2.61 -1.67
CA ILE A 74 5.01 3.87 -2.43
C ILE A 74 5.83 3.70 -3.71
N ASP A 75 7.01 3.08 -3.61
CA ASP A 75 7.85 2.79 -4.77
C ASP A 75 7.15 1.85 -5.76
N ALA A 76 6.47 0.81 -5.27
CA ALA A 76 5.72 -0.11 -6.12
C ALA A 76 4.57 0.61 -6.85
N ILE A 77 3.85 1.48 -6.16
CA ILE A 77 2.78 2.32 -6.75
C ILE A 77 3.35 3.19 -7.86
N ASN A 78 4.42 3.93 -7.58
CA ASN A 78 5.04 4.85 -8.54
C ASN A 78 5.64 4.13 -9.76
N LYS A 79 6.09 2.88 -9.59
CA LYS A 79 6.62 2.05 -10.69
C LYS A 79 5.54 1.34 -11.50
N THR A 80 4.30 1.29 -11.03
CA THR A 80 3.21 0.57 -11.70
C THR A 80 2.44 1.55 -12.59
N PRO A 81 2.57 1.50 -13.93
CA PRO A 81 1.97 2.50 -14.82
C PRO A 81 0.44 2.54 -14.74
N ALA A 82 -0.20 1.40 -14.48
CA ALA A 82 -1.65 1.29 -14.29
C ALA A 82 -2.15 2.06 -13.06
N VAL A 83 -1.29 2.31 -12.08
CA VAL A 83 -1.58 3.14 -10.90
C VAL A 83 -1.02 4.55 -11.11
N GLY A 84 0.13 4.72 -11.75
CA GLY A 84 0.74 6.01 -12.04
C GLY A 84 -0.01 6.90 -13.03
N ALA A 85 -1.05 6.39 -13.70
CA ALA A 85 -1.93 7.16 -14.57
C ALA A 85 -2.99 8.00 -13.81
N PHE A 86 -2.76 8.32 -12.53
CA PHE A 86 -3.58 9.30 -11.83
C PHE A 86 -3.31 10.70 -12.40
N ASP A 87 -4.24 11.18 -13.23
CA ASP A 87 -4.31 12.60 -13.59
C ASP A 87 -4.77 13.38 -12.35
N PHE A 88 -3.81 13.90 -11.59
CA PHE A 88 -4.10 14.83 -10.52
C PHE A 88 -4.44 16.17 -11.16
N PRO A 89 -5.71 16.60 -11.09
CA PRO A 89 -6.09 17.87 -11.69
C PRO A 89 -5.35 19.00 -11.00
N LEU A 90 -4.53 19.71 -11.77
CA LEU A 90 -3.81 20.89 -11.29
C LEU A 90 -4.64 22.18 -11.43
N THR A 91 -5.74 22.11 -12.17
CA THR A 91 -6.67 23.24 -12.38
C THR A 91 -7.94 23.04 -11.56
N GLU A 92 -8.53 24.16 -11.14
CA GLU A 92 -9.82 24.18 -10.46
C GLU A 92 -10.91 23.46 -11.27
N GLU A 93 -10.92 23.67 -12.60
CA GLU A 93 -11.83 23.00 -13.53
C GLU A 93 -11.66 21.46 -13.51
N GLY A 94 -10.42 20.98 -13.44
CA GLY A 94 -10.12 19.56 -13.31
C GLY A 94 -10.61 18.99 -11.97
N CYS A 95 -10.38 19.71 -10.88
CA CYS A 95 -10.86 19.34 -9.54
C CYS A 95 -12.38 19.24 -9.52
N MET A 96 -13.07 20.23 -10.09
CA MET A 96 -14.54 20.28 -10.17
C MET A 96 -15.11 19.14 -11.02
N ARG A 97 -14.49 18.80 -12.15
CA ARG A 97 -14.89 17.64 -12.97
C ARG A 97 -14.80 16.33 -12.19
N ASN A 98 -13.70 16.11 -11.48
CA ASN A 98 -13.53 14.91 -10.65
C ASN A 98 -14.50 14.88 -9.47
N ALA A 99 -14.71 16.01 -8.79
CA ALA A 99 -15.65 16.13 -7.68
C ALA A 99 -17.09 15.80 -8.09
N ASN A 100 -17.53 16.21 -9.27
CA ASN A 100 -18.88 15.94 -9.76
C ASN A 100 -19.12 14.45 -10.08
N ARG A 101 -18.07 13.67 -10.42
CA ARG A 101 -18.21 12.22 -10.64
C ARG A 101 -18.57 11.43 -9.37
N PHE A 102 -18.43 12.02 -8.19
CA PHE A 102 -18.81 11.38 -6.91
C PHE A 102 -20.24 11.68 -6.48
N LYS A 103 -21.00 12.48 -7.25
CA LYS A 103 -22.39 12.85 -6.93
C LYS A 103 -23.43 11.97 -7.67
N GLU A 104 -22.99 11.09 -8.55
CA GLU A 104 -23.80 10.04 -9.20
C GLU A 104 -23.79 8.76 -8.35
#